data_AF-A0A2S1QDT1-F1
#
_entry.id   AF-A0A2S1QDT1-F1
#
_cell.length_a   1.000
_cell.length_b   1.000
_cell.length_c   1.000
_cell.angle_alpha   90.00
_cell.angle_beta   90.00
_cell.angle_gamma   90.00
#
_symmetry.space_group_name_H-M   'P 1'
#
loop_
_entity.id
_entity.type
_entity.pdbx_description
1 polymer ?
#
loop_
_entity_poly.entity_id
_entity_poly.type
_entity_poly.pdbx_seq_one_letter_code
_entity_poly.pdbx_strand_id
1 'polypeptide(L)'
;MLRNLTKVTVLPFMLGILMISPTSDETYDFTHYTTDGTSLDYSVALPNETEEVPFVFNPTPLTGKNYTGFKEALAFKESRGDYLTINSFGYLGKYQFGASTLDLLGITDGSEFLEDPLLQEQAFLLNASRNKWVLRRDIKRFEGRWIAGVRVTESGILAAAHLAGPGSVKKFLRSGGETGFADAFGTNIRSYMKRFSGYDVSNVKAVKYPSIDKLTANL
;
A
#
# COMPACT_ATOMS: atom_id res chain seq x y z
N MET A 1 -36.97 6.00 -59.23
CA MET A 1 -35.54 6.17 -58.89
C MET A 1 -35.39 7.45 -58.05
N LEU A 2 -35.72 7.40 -56.75
CA LEU A 2 -35.63 8.56 -55.85
C LEU A 2 -35.71 8.11 -54.38
N ARG A 3 -34.62 7.53 -53.83
CA ARG A 3 -34.60 7.09 -52.41
C ARG A 3 -33.29 7.33 -51.66
N ASN A 4 -32.30 8.01 -52.26
CA ASN A 4 -30.97 8.17 -51.65
C ASN A 4 -30.48 9.64 -51.53
N LEU A 5 -31.33 10.65 -51.64
CA LEU A 5 -30.89 12.05 -51.59
C LEU A 5 -31.00 12.72 -50.21
N THR A 6 -31.71 12.13 -49.25
CA THR A 6 -31.94 12.74 -47.92
C THR A 6 -30.84 12.46 -46.89
N LYS A 7 -29.91 11.53 -47.16
CA LYS A 7 -28.86 11.14 -46.20
C LYS A 7 -27.54 11.91 -46.34
N VAL A 8 -27.36 12.70 -47.41
CA VAL A 8 -26.09 13.41 -47.67
C VAL A 8 -26.12 14.88 -47.19
N THR A 9 -27.30 15.44 -46.92
CA THR A 9 -27.42 16.85 -46.47
C THR A 9 -27.44 17.03 -44.95
N VAL A 10 -27.58 15.96 -44.15
CA VAL A 10 -27.57 16.05 -42.68
C VAL A 10 -26.14 16.03 -42.11
N LEU A 11 -25.16 15.50 -42.85
CA LEU A 11 -23.78 15.38 -42.38
C LEU A 11 -22.99 16.70 -42.33
N PRO A 12 -23.14 17.69 -43.25
CA PRO A 12 -22.45 18.97 -43.10
C PRO A 12 -23.10 19.91 -42.07
N PHE A 13 -24.37 19.66 -41.66
CA PHE A 13 -25.04 20.51 -40.67
C PHE A 13 -24.61 20.17 -39.22
N MET A 14 -24.25 18.91 -38.94
CA MET A 14 -23.74 18.49 -37.61
C MET A 14 -22.29 18.94 -37.34
N LEU A 15 -21.50 19.26 -38.37
CA LEU A 15 -20.12 19.72 -38.20
C LEU A 15 -20.02 21.24 -37.96
N GLY A 16 -21.03 22.02 -38.37
CA GLY A 16 -21.04 23.48 -38.25
C GLY A 16 -21.36 24.03 -36.85
N ILE A 17 -21.97 23.21 -35.97
CA ILE A 17 -22.37 23.65 -34.62
C ILE A 17 -21.20 23.53 -33.61
N LEU A 18 -20.09 22.87 -33.95
CA LEU A 18 -18.98 22.65 -33.02
C LEU A 18 -17.98 23.82 -32.93
N MET A 19 -18.15 24.91 -33.67
CA MET A 19 -17.14 25.99 -33.78
C MET A 19 -17.56 27.33 -33.18
N ILE A 20 -18.64 27.39 -32.41
CA ILE A 20 -19.02 28.59 -31.64
C ILE A 20 -18.95 28.25 -30.16
N SER A 21 -17.72 28.18 -29.63
CA SER A 21 -17.52 28.33 -28.19
C SER A 21 -17.30 29.83 -27.91
N PRO A 22 -18.17 30.50 -27.15
CA PRO A 22 -17.85 31.84 -26.68
C PRO A 22 -16.68 31.73 -25.71
N THR A 23 -15.52 32.25 -26.08
CA THR A 23 -14.45 32.51 -25.13
C THR A 23 -14.88 33.74 -24.34
N SER A 24 -15.56 33.55 -23.22
CA SER A 24 -15.70 34.59 -22.22
C SER A 24 -14.35 34.77 -21.55
N ASP A 25 -13.67 35.89 -21.83
CA ASP A 25 -12.58 36.36 -20.99
C ASP A 25 -13.20 36.80 -19.65
N GLU A 26 -13.38 35.85 -18.74
CA GLU A 26 -13.78 36.17 -17.37
C GLU A 26 -12.59 36.82 -16.68
N THR A 27 -12.59 38.15 -16.64
CA THR A 27 -11.67 38.92 -15.81
C THR A 27 -12.10 38.77 -14.37
N TYR A 28 -11.39 37.91 -13.63
CA TYR A 28 -11.64 37.70 -12.21
C TYR A 28 -11.23 38.93 -11.41
N ASP A 29 -12.20 39.55 -10.73
CA ASP A 29 -11.97 40.67 -9.83
C ASP A 29 -11.50 40.16 -8.46
N PHE A 30 -10.22 40.39 -8.16
CA PHE A 30 -9.61 40.01 -6.89
C PHE A 30 -9.68 41.11 -5.82
N THR A 31 -10.31 42.26 -6.09
CA THR A 31 -10.39 43.37 -5.13
C THR A 31 -11.07 42.97 -3.82
N HIS A 32 -11.98 41.98 -3.85
CA HIS A 32 -12.60 41.42 -2.66
C HIS A 32 -11.66 40.64 -1.73
N TYR A 33 -10.48 40.23 -2.22
CA TYR A 33 -9.44 39.58 -1.42
C TYR A 33 -8.35 40.55 -0.97
N THR A 34 -8.47 41.84 -1.27
CA THR A 34 -7.47 42.81 -0.82
C THR A 34 -7.49 42.91 0.70
N THR A 35 -6.31 42.77 1.30
CA THR A 35 -6.09 43.01 2.74
C THR A 35 -5.59 44.43 2.99
N ASP A 36 -5.61 45.30 1.98
CA ASP A 36 -5.19 46.70 2.11
C ASP A 36 -5.98 47.42 3.20
N GLY A 37 -5.27 47.95 4.20
CA GLY A 37 -5.85 48.66 5.33
C GLY A 37 -6.34 47.78 6.49
N THR A 38 -6.20 46.45 6.41
CA THR A 38 -6.48 45.57 7.56
C THR A 38 -5.28 45.51 8.50
N SER A 39 -5.46 45.91 9.75
CA SER A 39 -4.48 45.66 10.82
C SER A 39 -4.57 44.19 11.21
N LEU A 40 -3.67 43.37 10.67
CA LEU A 40 -3.56 41.96 11.02
C LEU A 40 -2.69 41.84 12.28
N ASP A 41 -3.34 41.72 13.43
CA ASP A 41 -2.65 41.45 14.70
C ASP A 41 -2.26 39.98 14.77
N TYR A 42 -1.08 39.66 14.23
CA TYR A 42 -0.48 38.34 14.37
C TYR A 42 0.21 38.21 15.72
N SER A 43 -0.40 37.47 16.64
CA SER A 43 0.27 37.00 17.86
C SER A 43 1.01 35.70 17.56
N VAL A 44 2.15 35.80 16.88
CA VAL A 44 3.07 34.67 16.72
C VAL A 44 4.09 34.73 17.85
N ALA A 45 4.15 33.66 18.66
CA ALA A 45 5.12 33.53 19.73
C ALA A 45 6.55 33.61 19.15
N LEU A 46 7.41 34.38 19.82
CA LEU A 46 8.80 34.49 19.41
C LEU A 46 9.53 33.15 19.63
N PRO A 47 10.64 32.86 18.92
CA PRO A 47 11.38 31.60 19.08
C PRO A 47 11.84 31.30 20.52
N ASN A 48 11.93 32.34 21.36
CA ASN A 48 12.31 32.24 22.77
C ASN A 48 11.11 32.05 23.72
N GLU A 49 9.89 32.08 23.17
CA GLU A 49 8.61 31.84 23.86
C GLU A 49 8.02 30.47 23.47
N THR A 50 8.67 29.74 22.55
CA THR A 50 8.30 28.38 22.16
C THR A 50 9.13 27.37 22.92
N GLU A 51 8.50 26.48 23.68
CA GLU A 51 9.19 25.31 24.21
C GLU A 51 9.38 24.29 23.08
N GLU A 52 10.61 23.76 22.92
CA GLU A 52 10.86 22.63 22.04
C GLU A 52 10.20 21.38 22.62
N VAL A 53 8.96 21.13 22.18
CA VAL A 53 8.29 19.88 22.50
C VAL A 53 8.97 18.78 21.68
N PRO A 54 9.53 17.72 22.29
CA PRO A 54 10.07 16.61 21.52
C PRO A 54 8.97 16.09 20.60
N PHE A 55 9.33 15.86 19.33
CA PHE A 55 8.40 15.26 18.37
C PHE A 55 8.00 13.87 18.86
N VAL A 56 6.85 13.78 19.52
CA VAL A 56 6.25 12.51 19.89
C VAL A 56 5.44 12.05 18.69
N PHE A 57 6.03 11.16 17.89
CA PHE A 57 5.28 10.44 16.86
C PHE A 57 4.28 9.51 17.55
N ASN A 58 3.07 10.02 17.78
CA ASN A 58 1.91 9.22 18.12
C ASN A 58 1.12 8.99 16.83
N PRO A 59 1.40 7.93 16.05
CA PRO A 59 0.60 7.61 14.90
C PRO A 59 -0.78 7.22 15.41
N THR A 60 -1.73 8.15 15.40
CA THR A 60 -3.14 7.79 15.49
C THR A 60 -3.39 6.83 14.33
N PRO A 61 -3.80 5.58 14.57
CA PRO A 61 -3.95 4.60 13.50
C PRO A 61 -5.23 4.93 12.72
N LEU A 62 -5.17 5.95 11.87
CA LEU A 62 -6.13 6.18 10.80
C LEU A 62 -5.79 5.24 9.65
N THR A 63 -5.94 3.95 9.93
CA THR A 63 -5.62 2.85 9.03
C THR A 63 -6.89 2.43 8.30
N GLY A 64 -7.29 3.22 7.30
CA GLY A 64 -8.35 2.83 6.36
C GLY A 64 -8.07 1.47 5.71
N LYS A 65 -9.02 0.95 4.93
CA LYS A 65 -8.87 -0.34 4.23
C LYS A 65 -7.98 -0.24 2.98
N ASN A 66 -6.85 0.45 3.07
CA ASN A 66 -5.85 0.64 2.01
C ASN A 66 -4.49 -0.01 2.38
N TYR A 67 -3.48 0.14 1.53
CA TYR A 67 -2.15 -0.44 1.75
C TYR A 67 -1.48 0.06 3.04
N THR A 68 -1.61 1.34 3.37
CA THR A 68 -1.08 1.89 4.64
C THR A 68 -1.74 1.19 5.82
N GLY A 69 -3.06 1.03 5.81
CA GLY A 69 -3.74 0.30 6.87
C GLY A 69 -3.37 -1.17 6.94
N PHE A 70 -3.09 -1.81 5.80
CA PHE A 70 -2.62 -3.18 5.73
C PHE A 70 -1.26 -3.36 6.42
N LYS A 71 -0.26 -2.55 6.05
CA LYS A 71 1.09 -2.67 6.62
C LYS A 71 1.12 -2.32 8.11
N GLU A 72 0.39 -1.28 8.54
CA GLU A 72 0.37 -0.89 9.95
C GLU A 72 -0.38 -1.90 10.83
N ALA A 73 -1.49 -2.48 10.33
CA ALA A 73 -2.18 -3.54 11.07
C ALA A 73 -1.31 -4.80 11.21
N LEU A 74 -0.52 -5.12 10.18
CA LEU A 74 0.42 -6.24 10.21
C LEU A 74 1.57 -5.95 11.17
N ALA A 75 2.21 -4.79 11.07
CA ALA A 75 3.24 -4.33 12.01
C ALA A 75 2.77 -4.39 13.47
N PHE A 76 1.54 -3.94 13.74
CA PHE A 76 0.99 -3.99 15.08
C PHE A 76 0.87 -5.43 15.61
N LYS A 77 0.51 -6.38 14.74
CA LYS A 77 0.46 -7.80 15.08
C LYS A 77 1.85 -8.40 15.29
N GLU A 78 2.83 -8.02 14.50
CA GLU A 78 4.20 -8.56 14.55
C GLU A 78 4.98 -8.04 15.76
N SER A 79 5.00 -6.72 15.98
CA SER A 79 5.89 -6.06 16.94
C SER A 79 5.24 -4.93 17.75
N ARG A 80 3.95 -4.67 17.55
CA ARG A 80 3.27 -3.42 17.99
C ARG A 80 3.84 -2.15 17.34
N GLY A 81 4.53 -2.27 16.22
CA GLY A 81 5.11 -1.13 15.49
C GLY A 81 6.55 -0.80 15.87
N ASP A 82 7.22 -1.62 16.67
CA ASP A 82 8.56 -1.36 17.19
C ASP A 82 9.65 -1.74 16.18
N TYR A 83 10.37 -0.74 15.68
CA TYR A 83 11.48 -0.91 14.73
C TYR A 83 12.72 -1.54 15.34
N LEU A 84 12.91 -1.50 16.66
CA LEU A 84 14.12 -1.94 17.34
C LEU A 84 13.97 -3.32 17.99
N THR A 85 12.80 -3.92 17.91
CA THR A 85 12.51 -5.21 18.55
C THR A 85 13.20 -6.38 17.84
N ILE A 86 13.74 -7.31 18.62
CA ILE A 86 14.22 -8.61 18.16
C ILE A 86 13.53 -9.68 19.01
N ASN A 87 12.87 -10.66 18.39
CA ASN A 87 12.27 -11.75 19.14
C ASN A 87 13.26 -12.87 19.46
N SER A 88 12.85 -13.82 20.32
CA SER A 88 13.69 -14.94 20.75
C SER A 88 14.15 -15.88 19.63
N PHE A 89 13.56 -15.79 18.43
CA PHE A 89 13.95 -16.56 17.24
C PHE A 89 14.82 -15.74 16.26
N GLY A 90 15.19 -14.50 16.62
CA GLY A 90 16.04 -13.64 15.81
C GLY A 90 15.33 -12.90 14.68
N TYR A 91 13.99 -12.76 14.74
CA TYR A 91 13.27 -11.92 13.78
C TYR A 91 13.36 -10.45 14.18
N LEU A 92 13.56 -9.59 13.19
CA LEU A 92 14.03 -8.23 13.33
C LEU A 92 12.94 -7.20 13.03
N GLY A 93 12.84 -6.20 13.89
CA GLY A 93 12.16 -4.94 13.68
C GLY A 93 10.63 -5.02 13.57
N LYS A 94 10.08 -3.94 13.03
CA LYS A 94 8.63 -3.62 13.01
C LYS A 94 7.80 -4.74 12.39
N TYR A 95 8.34 -5.40 11.38
CA TYR A 95 7.65 -6.44 10.62
C TYR A 95 8.15 -7.86 10.93
N GLN A 96 9.03 -8.02 11.92
CA GLN A 96 9.61 -9.30 12.32
C GLN A 96 10.16 -10.06 11.11
N PHE A 97 11.20 -9.49 10.48
CA PHE A 97 11.87 -10.12 9.34
C PHE A 97 12.90 -11.15 9.78
N GLY A 98 12.90 -12.31 9.12
CA GLY A 98 13.98 -13.30 9.28
C GLY A 98 15.17 -12.99 8.37
N ALA A 99 16.39 -13.29 8.83
CA ALA A 99 17.63 -13.03 8.10
C ALA A 99 17.61 -13.54 6.64
N SER A 100 17.12 -14.76 6.41
CA SER A 100 17.03 -15.32 5.05
C SER A 100 16.12 -14.55 4.10
N THR A 101 15.12 -13.85 4.62
CA THR A 101 14.25 -12.99 3.81
C THR A 101 14.95 -11.66 3.52
N LEU A 102 15.68 -11.11 4.48
CA LEU A 102 16.49 -9.91 4.27
C LEU A 102 17.59 -10.16 3.23
N ASP A 103 18.29 -11.29 3.32
CA ASP A 103 19.31 -11.70 2.35
C ASP A 103 18.73 -11.78 0.93
N LEU A 104 17.52 -12.33 0.78
CA LEU A 104 16.81 -12.40 -0.51
C LEU A 104 16.47 -11.02 -1.09
N LEU A 105 16.42 -9.98 -0.26
CA LEU A 105 16.20 -8.59 -0.64
C LEU A 105 17.51 -7.80 -0.81
N GLY A 106 18.66 -8.42 -0.51
CA GLY A 106 19.98 -7.80 -0.55
C GLY A 106 20.36 -7.04 0.73
N ILE A 107 19.62 -7.24 1.81
CA ILE A 107 19.90 -6.63 3.12
C ILE A 107 20.62 -7.68 3.97
N THR A 108 21.87 -7.44 4.31
CA THR A 108 22.72 -8.43 5.02
C THR A 108 23.13 -7.97 6.42
N ASP A 109 23.11 -6.66 6.69
CA ASP A 109 23.41 -6.12 8.00
C ASP A 109 22.11 -5.94 8.81
N GLY A 110 21.93 -6.81 9.82
CA GLY A 110 20.77 -6.77 10.71
C GLY A 110 20.78 -5.58 11.68
N SER A 111 21.94 -5.04 12.02
CA SER A 111 22.06 -3.89 12.92
C SER A 111 21.67 -2.61 12.18
N GLU A 112 22.23 -2.42 10.98
CA GLU A 112 21.82 -1.33 10.06
C GLU A 112 20.31 -1.39 9.78
N PHE A 113 19.77 -2.59 9.54
CA PHE A 113 18.35 -2.79 9.33
C PHE A 113 17.47 -2.34 10.51
N LEU A 114 17.91 -2.55 11.75
CA LEU A 114 17.16 -2.11 12.93
C LEU A 114 17.24 -0.60 13.12
N GLU A 115 18.39 0.00 12.82
CA GLU A 115 18.64 1.44 12.98
C GLU A 115 18.00 2.30 11.87
N ASP A 116 17.59 1.70 10.74
CA ASP A 116 16.95 2.40 9.63
C ASP A 116 15.46 2.01 9.47
N PRO A 117 14.51 2.79 10.04
CA PRO A 117 13.08 2.58 9.84
C PRO A 117 12.63 2.63 8.36
N LEU A 118 13.26 3.47 7.53
CA LEU A 118 12.91 3.59 6.12
C LEU A 118 13.27 2.30 5.37
N LEU A 119 14.43 1.72 5.68
CA LEU A 119 14.84 0.43 5.13
C LEU A 119 13.86 -0.70 5.50
N GLN A 120 13.32 -0.71 6.71
CA GLN A 120 12.29 -1.69 7.11
C GLN A 120 10.98 -1.53 6.33
N GLU A 121 10.54 -0.28 6.12
CA GLU A 121 9.34 0.03 5.32
C GLU A 121 9.52 -0.37 3.85
N GLN A 122 10.70 -0.13 3.28
CA GLN A 122 11.06 -0.55 1.93
C GLN A 122 11.12 -2.08 1.83
N ALA A 123 11.77 -2.75 2.78
CA ALA A 123 11.86 -4.21 2.83
C ALA A 123 10.46 -4.87 2.86
N PHE A 124 9.53 -4.30 3.64
CA PHE A 124 8.14 -4.75 3.66
C PHE A 124 7.48 -4.68 2.27
N LEU A 125 7.60 -3.54 1.58
CA LEU A 125 7.06 -3.37 0.23
C LEU A 125 7.72 -4.31 -0.79
N LEU A 126 9.05 -4.47 -0.73
CA LEU A 126 9.78 -5.38 -1.62
C LEU A 126 9.33 -6.84 -1.41
N ASN A 127 9.22 -7.28 -0.15
CA ASN A 127 8.76 -8.63 0.19
C ASN A 127 7.33 -8.86 -0.30
N ALA A 128 6.41 -7.91 -0.04
CA ALA A 128 5.03 -7.98 -0.53
C ALA A 128 4.97 -8.08 -2.06
N SER A 129 5.77 -7.27 -2.76
CA SER A 129 5.88 -7.26 -4.22
C SER A 129 6.38 -8.59 -4.78
N ARG A 130 7.40 -9.17 -4.14
CA ARG A 130 7.93 -10.50 -4.48
C ARG A 130 6.90 -11.59 -4.26
N ASN A 131 6.25 -11.59 -3.10
CA ASN A 131 5.23 -12.57 -2.74
C ASN A 131 4.05 -12.50 -3.71
N LYS A 132 3.59 -11.28 -4.05
CA LYS A 132 2.56 -11.06 -5.08
C LYS A 132 2.98 -11.65 -6.42
N TRP A 133 4.23 -11.47 -6.84
CA TRP A 133 4.74 -12.09 -8.06
C TRP A 133 4.73 -13.62 -7.99
N VAL A 134 5.25 -14.22 -6.91
CA VAL A 134 5.30 -15.69 -6.75
C VAL A 134 3.90 -16.30 -6.76
N LEU A 135 2.92 -15.61 -6.18
CA LEU A 135 1.55 -16.07 -6.00
C LEU A 135 0.57 -15.56 -7.06
N ARG A 136 0.99 -14.75 -8.04
CA ARG A 136 0.11 -14.10 -9.03
C ARG A 136 -0.93 -15.03 -9.69
N ARG A 137 -0.55 -16.28 -9.96
CA ARG A 137 -1.45 -17.28 -10.56
C ARG A 137 -2.45 -17.83 -9.54
N ASP A 138 -2.00 -18.01 -8.30
CA ASP A 138 -2.82 -18.51 -7.20
C ASP A 138 -3.79 -17.42 -6.72
N ILE A 139 -3.37 -16.14 -6.64
CA ILE A 139 -4.25 -14.99 -6.40
C ILE A 139 -5.38 -14.98 -7.43
N LYS A 140 -5.04 -14.95 -8.73
CA LYS A 140 -6.04 -14.97 -9.82
C LYS A 140 -7.00 -16.17 -9.75
N ARG A 141 -6.50 -17.35 -9.32
CA ARG A 141 -7.29 -18.58 -9.29
C ARG A 141 -8.25 -18.64 -8.10
N PHE A 142 -7.80 -18.17 -6.93
CA PHE A 142 -8.46 -18.44 -5.65
C PHE A 142 -9.13 -17.21 -5.03
N GLU A 143 -8.81 -15.99 -5.45
CA GLU A 143 -9.45 -14.78 -4.94
C GLU A 143 -10.98 -14.87 -5.02
N GLY A 144 -11.64 -14.44 -3.94
CA GLY A 144 -13.09 -14.51 -3.77
C GLY A 144 -13.64 -15.87 -3.34
N ARG A 145 -12.86 -16.96 -3.45
CA ARG A 145 -13.30 -18.29 -3.01
C ARG A 145 -13.24 -18.46 -1.50
N TRP A 146 -13.95 -19.45 -0.99
CA TRP A 146 -13.83 -19.91 0.39
C TRP A 146 -12.92 -21.13 0.44
N ILE A 147 -11.86 -21.05 1.25
CA ILE A 147 -10.93 -22.15 1.49
C ILE A 147 -10.80 -22.30 3.00
N ALA A 148 -11.06 -23.50 3.51
CA ALA A 148 -10.94 -23.80 4.93
C ALA A 148 -11.72 -22.78 5.82
N GLY A 149 -12.92 -22.39 5.37
CA GLY A 149 -13.77 -21.44 6.10
C GLY A 149 -13.29 -19.98 6.11
N VAL A 150 -12.32 -19.60 5.27
CA VAL A 150 -11.86 -18.22 5.10
C VAL A 150 -12.07 -17.77 3.65
N ARG A 151 -12.59 -16.55 3.48
CA ARG A 151 -12.67 -15.90 2.16
C ARG A 151 -11.27 -15.48 1.73
N VAL A 152 -10.83 -16.02 0.61
CA VAL A 152 -9.53 -15.70 0.02
C VAL A 152 -9.57 -14.29 -0.57
N THR A 153 -8.62 -13.45 -0.17
CA THR A 153 -8.43 -12.08 -0.65
C THR A 153 -6.95 -11.86 -0.96
N GLU A 154 -6.63 -10.94 -1.86
CA GLU A 154 -5.22 -10.63 -2.14
C GLU A 154 -4.45 -10.21 -0.86
N SER A 155 -5.00 -9.30 -0.06
CA SER A 155 -4.38 -8.86 1.20
C SER A 155 -4.17 -10.01 2.19
N GLY A 156 -5.16 -10.89 2.35
CA GLY A 156 -5.00 -12.09 3.18
C GLY A 156 -3.90 -13.04 2.67
N ILE A 157 -3.78 -13.21 1.35
CA ILE A 157 -2.72 -14.01 0.73
C ILE A 157 -1.34 -13.38 1.01
N LEU A 158 -1.19 -12.06 0.84
CA LEU A 158 0.10 -11.37 1.06
C LEU A 158 0.51 -11.42 2.53
N ALA A 159 -0.42 -11.21 3.47
CA ALA A 159 -0.13 -11.36 4.89
C ALA A 159 0.29 -12.78 5.25
N ALA A 160 -0.43 -13.81 4.76
CA ALA A 160 -0.05 -15.19 5.02
C ALA A 160 1.30 -15.56 4.39
N ALA A 161 1.66 -14.94 3.27
CA ALA A 161 2.95 -15.13 2.63
C ALA A 161 4.09 -14.44 3.39
N HIS A 162 3.82 -13.30 4.05
CA HIS A 162 4.75 -12.67 4.99
C HIS A 162 5.07 -13.62 6.15
N LEU A 163 4.03 -14.21 6.76
CA LEU A 163 4.16 -15.15 7.87
C LEU A 163 4.91 -16.44 7.48
N ALA A 164 4.44 -17.12 6.44
CA ALA A 164 4.78 -18.52 6.17
C ALA A 164 5.63 -18.74 4.91
N GLY A 165 5.92 -17.66 4.19
CA GLY A 165 6.47 -17.70 2.85
C GLY A 165 5.44 -18.07 1.78
N PRO A 166 5.65 -17.63 0.52
CA PRO A 166 4.70 -17.85 -0.57
C PRO A 166 4.59 -19.32 -1.01
N GLY A 167 5.63 -20.13 -0.73
CA GLY A 167 5.60 -21.57 -1.01
C GLY A 167 4.55 -22.30 -0.15
N SER A 168 4.47 -21.96 1.14
CA SER A 168 3.52 -22.55 2.09
C SER A 168 2.09 -22.13 1.75
N VAL A 169 1.88 -20.85 1.45
CA VAL A 169 0.56 -20.35 1.01
C VAL A 169 0.09 -21.05 -0.27
N LYS A 170 0.98 -21.29 -1.22
CA LYS A 170 0.66 -22.04 -2.45
C LYS A 170 0.17 -23.46 -2.15
N LYS A 171 0.85 -24.18 -1.23
CA LYS A 171 0.43 -25.53 -0.82
C LYS A 171 -0.93 -25.50 -0.12
N PHE A 172 -1.11 -24.57 0.82
CA PHE A 172 -2.38 -24.37 1.53
C PHE A 172 -3.55 -24.13 0.55
N LEU A 173 -3.43 -23.17 -0.36
CA LEU A 173 -4.49 -22.84 -1.32
C LEU A 173 -4.83 -24.03 -2.25
N ARG A 174 -3.80 -24.74 -2.75
CA ARG A 174 -4.00 -25.82 -3.72
C ARG A 174 -4.52 -27.11 -3.10
N SER A 175 -4.29 -27.32 -1.81
CA SER A 175 -4.84 -28.45 -1.04
C SER A 175 -6.22 -28.16 -0.44
N GLY A 176 -6.85 -27.03 -0.77
CA GLY A 176 -8.13 -26.66 -0.15
C GLY A 176 -8.02 -26.36 1.36
N GLY A 177 -6.81 -26.12 1.86
CA GLY A 177 -6.53 -25.83 3.26
C GLY A 177 -6.24 -27.04 4.14
N GLU A 178 -6.06 -28.23 3.55
CA GLU A 178 -5.66 -29.44 4.27
C GLU A 178 -4.20 -29.40 4.70
N THR A 179 -3.30 -28.89 3.84
CA THR A 179 -1.89 -28.73 4.21
C THR A 179 -1.72 -27.47 5.05
N GLY A 180 -1.42 -27.66 6.34
CA GLY A 180 -1.20 -26.59 7.30
C GLY A 180 0.25 -26.13 7.37
N PHE A 181 0.43 -24.85 7.67
CA PHE A 181 1.65 -24.28 8.24
C PHE A 181 1.27 -23.73 9.61
N ALA A 182 2.10 -24.01 10.62
CA ALA A 182 2.06 -23.33 11.91
C ALA A 182 3.48 -22.82 12.20
N ASP A 183 3.60 -21.56 12.60
CA ASP A 183 4.88 -21.03 13.08
C ASP A 183 5.18 -21.50 14.51
N ALA A 184 6.33 -21.09 15.04
CA ALA A 184 6.75 -21.43 16.40
C ALA A 184 5.82 -20.91 17.50
N PHE A 185 4.94 -19.94 17.19
CA PHE A 185 3.95 -19.38 18.09
C PHE A 185 2.54 -19.99 17.91
N GLY A 186 2.41 -21.02 17.06
CA GLY A 186 1.13 -21.68 16.75
C GLY A 186 0.23 -20.89 15.80
N THR A 187 0.72 -19.79 15.23
CA THR A 187 0.01 -18.99 14.23
C THR A 187 0.05 -19.70 12.89
N ASN A 188 -1.10 -19.76 12.20
CA ASN A 188 -1.22 -20.45 10.92
C ASN A 188 -1.69 -19.53 9.78
N ILE A 189 -1.50 -20.00 8.54
CA ILE A 189 -1.90 -19.32 7.30
C ILE A 189 -3.35 -18.86 7.34
N ARG A 190 -4.26 -19.74 7.80
CA ARG A 190 -5.70 -19.46 7.87
C ARG A 190 -5.99 -18.24 8.74
N SER A 191 -5.32 -18.14 9.89
CA SER A 191 -5.47 -17.02 10.82
C SER A 191 -5.07 -15.69 10.17
N TYR A 192 -3.94 -15.65 9.46
CA TYR A 192 -3.48 -14.43 8.78
C TYR A 192 -4.38 -14.06 7.60
N MET A 193 -4.78 -15.04 6.78
CA MET A 193 -5.72 -14.82 5.69
C MET A 193 -7.03 -14.22 6.19
N LYS A 194 -7.55 -14.69 7.32
CA LYS A 194 -8.78 -14.17 7.93
C LYS A 194 -8.58 -12.77 8.51
N ARG A 195 -7.55 -12.58 9.33
CA ARG A 195 -7.29 -11.34 10.06
C ARG A 195 -7.03 -10.15 9.14
N PHE A 196 -6.24 -10.38 8.09
CA PHE A 196 -5.84 -9.34 7.14
C PHE A 196 -6.69 -9.34 5.88
N SER A 197 -7.87 -9.94 5.93
CA SER A 197 -8.83 -9.83 4.84
C SER A 197 -9.43 -8.43 4.77
N GLY A 198 -9.64 -7.94 3.55
CA GLY A 198 -10.40 -6.72 3.29
C GLY A 198 -9.60 -5.43 3.25
N TYR A 199 -8.27 -5.49 3.11
CA TYR A 199 -7.47 -4.33 2.73
C TYR A 199 -7.28 -4.28 1.21
N ASP A 200 -7.33 -3.08 0.64
CA ASP A 200 -6.93 -2.79 -0.72
C ASP A 200 -5.40 -2.69 -0.81
N VAL A 201 -4.82 -3.66 -1.51
CA VAL A 201 -3.38 -3.79 -1.79
C VAL A 201 -3.09 -3.75 -3.29
N SER A 202 -4.04 -3.25 -4.09
CA SER A 202 -3.94 -3.17 -5.55
C SER A 202 -2.69 -2.42 -6.03
N ASN A 203 -2.28 -1.39 -5.28
CA ASN A 203 -1.08 -0.58 -5.55
C ASN A 203 0.25 -1.34 -5.40
N VAL A 204 0.26 -2.50 -4.74
CA VAL A 204 1.47 -3.33 -4.64
C VAL A 204 1.73 -3.97 -6.00
N LYS A 205 2.88 -3.66 -6.62
CA LYS A 205 3.24 -4.22 -7.93
C LYS A 205 3.87 -5.60 -7.78
N ALA A 206 3.53 -6.52 -8.68
CA ALA A 206 4.13 -7.86 -8.70
C ALA A 206 5.51 -7.82 -9.36
N VAL A 207 6.60 -7.92 -8.58
CA VAL A 207 7.99 -7.85 -9.08
C VAL A 207 8.74 -9.14 -8.77
N LYS A 208 9.39 -9.75 -9.78
CA LYS A 208 10.10 -11.03 -9.63
C LYS A 208 11.37 -10.92 -8.76
N TYR A 209 12.15 -9.87 -9.00
CA TYR A 209 13.43 -9.61 -8.35
C TYR A 209 13.45 -8.14 -7.87
N PRO A 210 12.67 -7.84 -6.82
CA PRO A 210 12.67 -6.51 -6.24
C PRO A 210 14.00 -6.29 -5.48
N SER A 211 14.57 -5.10 -5.58
CA SER A 211 15.77 -4.67 -4.85
C SER A 211 15.62 -3.21 -4.43
N ILE A 212 16.34 -2.82 -3.38
CA ILE A 212 16.32 -1.46 -2.83
C ILE A 212 16.71 -0.43 -3.91
N ASP A 213 17.78 -0.71 -4.66
CA ASP A 213 18.28 0.18 -5.73
C ASP A 213 17.23 0.50 -6.81
N LYS A 214 16.27 -0.41 -7.03
CA LYS A 214 15.20 -0.23 -8.03
C LYS A 214 13.98 0.49 -7.47
N LEU A 215 13.81 0.51 -6.15
CA LEU A 215 12.73 1.25 -5.50
C LEU A 215 13.02 2.76 -5.51
N THR A 216 14.26 3.14 -5.20
CA THR A 216 14.69 4.54 -5.15
C THR A 216 14.72 5.19 -6.52
N ALA A 217 14.97 4.44 -7.60
CA ALA A 217 14.93 4.94 -8.97
C ALA A 217 13.52 5.30 -9.51
N ASN A 218 12.46 5.05 -8.75
CA ASN A 218 11.06 5.31 -9.14
C ASN A 218 10.34 6.29 -8.19
N LEU A 219 11.07 6.93 -7.29
CA LEU A 219 10.64 8.09 -6.48
C LEU A 219 11.29 9.35 -7.06
#